data_AF-A0A5P2CMG5-F1
#
_entry.id   AF-A0A5P2CMG5-F1
#
_cell.length_a   1.000
_cell.length_b   1.000
_cell.length_c   1.000
_cell.angle_alpha   90.00
_cell.angle_beta   90.00
_cell.angle_gamma   90.00
#
_symmetry.space_group_name_H-M   'P 1'
#
loop_
_entity.id
_entity.type
_entity.pdbx_description
1 polymer ?
#
loop_
_entity_poly.entity_id
_entity_poly.type
_entity_poly.pdbx_seq_one_letter_code
_entity_poly.pdbx_strand_id
1 'polypeptide(L)'
;MRGHIERGPFLLALLAALALAGCLSSIGPGGAGAGTALAEDGAQSSGTVGNEHARVGDIWYLALPAPHNTSARSIEITRVAVDHVPAGIELLGFGAYDLDDTEGLPLLTKKNGAHTPDFEKLRNYATKPVKVKVAE
;
A
#
# COMPACT_ATOMS: atom_id res chain seq x y z
N MET A 1 -2.46 75.64 -26.38
CA MET A 1 -2.70 75.40 -24.94
C MET A 1 -2.29 73.97 -24.62
N ARG A 2 -1.43 73.79 -23.61
CA ARG A 2 -0.88 72.51 -23.12
C ARG A 2 -1.95 71.74 -22.34
N GLY A 3 -1.91 70.41 -22.43
CA GLY A 3 -2.61 69.49 -21.51
C GLY A 3 -1.81 68.19 -21.37
N HIS A 4 -0.82 68.19 -20.46
CA HIS A 4 -0.14 66.98 -20.00
C HIS A 4 -1.12 66.19 -19.12
N ILE A 5 -1.43 64.96 -19.51
CA ILE A 5 -2.12 63.99 -18.65
C ILE A 5 -1.03 63.11 -18.04
N GLU A 6 -0.71 63.34 -16.77
CA GLU A 6 0.19 62.50 -16.00
C GLU A 6 -0.46 61.12 -15.79
N ARG A 7 0.14 60.08 -16.40
CA ARG A 7 -0.21 58.68 -16.16
C ARG A 7 0.50 58.23 -14.88
N GLY A 8 -0.17 58.38 -13.75
CA GLY A 8 0.37 57.99 -12.45
C GLY A 8 0.67 56.47 -12.35
N PRO A 9 1.62 56.08 -11.47
CA PRO A 9 2.07 54.69 -11.28
C PRO A 9 1.01 53.75 -10.66
N PHE A 10 -0.21 54.25 -10.43
CA PHE A 10 -1.30 53.53 -9.79
C PHE A 10 -1.83 52.35 -10.63
N LEU A 11 -1.73 52.42 -11.96
CA LEU A 11 -2.22 51.34 -12.83
C LEU A 11 -1.32 50.09 -12.80
N LEU A 12 -0.02 50.27 -12.56
CA LEU A 12 0.93 49.15 -12.42
C LEU A 12 0.80 48.44 -11.07
N ALA A 13 0.48 49.17 -10.00
CA ALA A 13 0.29 48.59 -8.68
C ALA A 13 -0.96 47.68 -8.61
N LEU A 14 -2.02 48.02 -9.36
CA LEU A 14 -3.25 47.24 -9.38
C LEU A 14 -3.13 45.91 -10.14
N LEU A 15 -2.32 45.85 -11.20
CA LEU A 15 -2.06 44.59 -11.93
C LEU A 15 -1.20 43.60 -11.14
N ALA A 16 -0.27 44.09 -10.31
CA ALA A 16 0.57 43.22 -9.48
C ALA A 16 -0.25 42.51 -8.39
N ALA A 17 -1.29 43.16 -7.84
CA ALA A 17 -2.14 42.57 -6.81
C ALA A 17 -3.06 41.44 -7.34
N LEU A 18 -3.51 41.50 -8.59
CA LEU A 18 -4.32 40.42 -9.19
C LEU A 18 -3.49 39.16 -9.53
N ALA A 19 -2.18 39.27 -9.73
CA ALA A 19 -1.33 38.13 -10.05
C ALA A 19 -1.06 37.21 -8.85
N LEU A 20 -1.18 37.72 -7.61
CA LEU A 20 -0.95 36.91 -6.39
C LEU A 20 -2.19 36.15 -5.90
N ALA A 21 -3.39 36.49 -6.37
CA ALA A 21 -4.62 35.79 -5.96
C ALA A 21 -4.85 34.46 -6.72
N GLY A 22 -4.12 34.21 -7.81
CA GLY A 22 -4.30 33.01 -8.65
C GLY A 22 -3.59 31.75 -8.17
N CYS A 23 -2.69 31.84 -7.18
CA CYS A 23 -1.88 30.70 -6.73
C CYS A 23 -2.39 30.04 -5.44
N LEU A 24 -3.49 30.51 -4.83
CA LEU A 24 -4.02 29.95 -3.58
C LEU A 24 -5.13 28.90 -3.78
N SER A 25 -5.38 28.45 -5.00
CA SER A 25 -6.42 27.47 -5.28
C SER A 25 -5.89 26.05 -5.44
N SER A 26 -5.13 25.52 -4.46
CA SER A 26 -5.08 24.08 -4.16
C SER A 26 -4.19 23.77 -2.95
N ILE A 27 -4.51 24.30 -1.77
CA ILE A 27 -4.12 23.63 -0.51
C ILE A 27 -5.40 23.15 0.15
N GLY A 28 -6.11 22.25 -0.55
CA GLY A 28 -6.98 21.33 0.14
C GLY A 28 -6.12 20.31 0.88
N PRO A 29 -6.62 19.63 1.92
CA PRO A 29 -6.00 18.43 2.45
C PRO A 29 -6.14 17.32 1.40
N GLY A 30 -5.41 17.46 0.29
CA GLY A 30 -5.25 16.42 -0.71
C GLY A 30 -4.33 15.37 -0.10
N GLY A 31 -4.90 14.47 0.69
CA GLY A 31 -4.27 13.17 0.90
C GLY A 31 -3.91 12.63 -0.47
N ALA A 32 -2.64 12.29 -0.67
CA ALA A 32 -2.19 11.68 -1.92
C ALA A 32 -3.18 10.56 -2.27
N GLY A 33 -3.90 10.71 -3.39
CA GLY A 33 -4.83 9.68 -3.84
C GLY A 33 -4.11 8.35 -3.89
N ALA A 34 -4.79 7.27 -3.49
CA ALA A 34 -4.23 5.93 -3.59
C ALA A 34 -3.77 5.69 -5.04
N GLY A 35 -2.49 5.36 -5.22
CA GLY A 35 -1.92 5.06 -6.53
C GLY A 35 -1.99 3.56 -6.85
N THR A 36 -1.89 3.21 -8.13
CA THR A 36 -1.98 1.83 -8.64
C THR A 36 -0.62 1.14 -8.78
N ALA A 37 0.28 1.34 -7.80
CA ALA A 37 1.66 0.86 -7.90
C ALA A 37 1.82 -0.66 -7.70
N LEU A 38 0.80 -1.30 -7.14
CA LEU A 38 0.67 -2.74 -7.06
C LEU A 38 -0.42 -3.17 -8.03
N ALA A 39 -0.18 -4.28 -8.74
CA ALA A 39 -1.21 -4.92 -9.55
C ALA A 39 -2.39 -5.31 -8.66
N GLU A 40 -3.60 -4.99 -9.11
CA GLU A 40 -4.84 -5.43 -8.47
C GLU A 40 -5.25 -6.83 -8.95
N ASP A 41 -4.67 -7.28 -10.07
CA ASP A 41 -4.84 -8.58 -10.69
C ASP A 41 -3.69 -9.53 -10.38
N GLY A 42 -4.01 -10.82 -10.26
CA GLY A 42 -3.05 -11.88 -9.95
C GLY A 42 -3.73 -13.18 -9.51
N ALA A 43 -2.99 -14.30 -9.45
CA ALA A 43 -3.55 -15.62 -9.12
C ALA A 43 -4.30 -15.65 -7.76
N GLN A 44 -3.93 -14.77 -6.82
CA GLN A 44 -4.58 -14.64 -5.52
C GLN A 44 -5.69 -13.57 -5.47
N SER A 45 -5.82 -12.71 -6.50
CA SER A 45 -6.78 -11.59 -6.53
C SER A 45 -8.25 -12.02 -6.70
N SER A 46 -8.49 -13.25 -7.17
CA SER A 46 -9.82 -13.78 -7.48
C SER A 46 -10.25 -14.97 -6.60
N GLY A 47 -9.38 -15.41 -5.68
CA GLY A 47 -9.56 -16.65 -4.94
C GLY A 47 -10.11 -16.44 -3.53
N THR A 48 -11.25 -17.06 -3.23
CA THR A 48 -11.59 -17.38 -1.84
C THR A 48 -10.81 -18.61 -1.44
N VAL A 49 -10.03 -18.55 -0.35
CA VAL A 49 -9.34 -19.71 0.22
C VAL A 49 -9.98 -20.06 1.55
N GLY A 50 -10.27 -21.33 1.77
CA GLY A 50 -10.91 -21.83 2.98
C GLY A 50 -10.65 -23.31 3.19
N ASN A 51 -10.97 -23.80 4.39
CA ASN A 51 -10.87 -25.22 4.72
C ASN A 51 -12.10 -25.66 5.53
N GLU A 52 -12.85 -26.63 5.02
CA GLU A 52 -14.08 -27.14 5.64
C GLU A 52 -13.82 -27.99 6.91
N HIS A 53 -12.57 -28.35 7.17
CA HIS A 53 -12.13 -29.11 8.33
C HIS A 53 -11.44 -28.25 9.39
N ALA A 54 -11.47 -26.91 9.27
CA ALA A 54 -10.97 -26.02 10.30
C ALA A 54 -11.77 -26.17 11.61
N ARG A 55 -11.06 -26.23 12.74
CA ARG A 55 -11.67 -26.43 14.07
C ARG A 55 -11.26 -25.33 15.04
N VAL A 56 -12.09 -25.13 16.07
CA VAL A 56 -11.75 -24.24 17.20
C VAL A 56 -10.44 -24.70 17.83
N GLY A 57 -9.52 -23.75 18.05
CA GLY A 57 -8.19 -24.01 18.59
C GLY A 57 -7.12 -24.31 17.52
N ASP A 58 -7.51 -24.47 16.24
CA ASP A 58 -6.54 -24.58 15.16
C ASP A 58 -5.88 -23.23 14.87
N ILE A 59 -4.57 -23.25 14.65
CA ILE A 59 -3.80 -22.12 14.13
C ILE A 59 -3.56 -22.35 12.64
N TRP A 60 -3.87 -21.35 11.83
CA TRP A 60 -3.70 -21.37 10.38
C TRP A 60 -2.83 -20.20 9.93
N TYR A 61 -1.98 -20.45 8.94
CA TYR A 61 -1.23 -19.46 8.20
C TYR A 61 -1.93 -19.19 6.88
N LEU A 62 -2.12 -17.91 6.55
CA LEU A 62 -2.71 -17.43 5.31
C LEU A 62 -1.65 -16.60 4.57
N ALA A 63 -1.30 -16.99 3.35
CA ALA A 63 -0.45 -16.16 2.53
C ALA A 63 -1.25 -14.97 1.99
N LEU A 64 -0.73 -13.77 2.26
CA LEU A 64 -1.24 -12.55 1.64
C LEU A 64 -0.96 -12.59 0.13
N PRO A 65 -1.73 -11.87 -0.69
CA PRO A 65 -1.45 -11.72 -2.11
C PRO A 65 0.01 -11.28 -2.35
N ALA A 66 0.74 -12.04 -3.15
CA ALA A 66 2.11 -11.70 -3.53
C ALA A 66 2.11 -10.38 -4.31
N PRO A 67 2.82 -9.35 -3.83
CA PRO A 67 2.78 -8.03 -4.45
C PRO A 67 3.51 -8.05 -5.80
N HIS A 68 2.86 -7.54 -6.84
CA HIS A 68 3.47 -7.31 -8.13
C HIS A 68 3.55 -5.80 -8.39
N ASN A 69 4.77 -5.26 -8.47
CA ASN A 69 5.01 -3.83 -8.65
C ASN A 69 4.93 -3.45 -10.13
N THR A 70 3.94 -2.62 -10.47
CA THR A 70 3.66 -2.12 -11.82
C THR A 70 4.27 -0.75 -12.08
N SER A 71 4.95 -0.16 -11.10
CA SER A 71 5.56 1.16 -11.23
C SER A 71 6.96 1.11 -11.81
N ALA A 72 7.42 2.21 -12.41
CA ALA A 72 8.75 2.33 -12.99
C ALA A 72 9.91 2.41 -11.96
N ARG A 73 9.62 2.30 -10.66
CA ARG A 73 10.60 2.39 -9.57
C ARG A 73 10.32 1.35 -8.50
N SER A 74 11.33 1.00 -7.70
CA SER A 74 11.07 0.17 -6.53
C SER A 74 10.12 0.87 -5.57
N ILE A 75 9.28 0.08 -4.90
CA ILE A 75 8.36 0.55 -3.87
C ILE A 75 8.64 -0.16 -2.55
N GLU A 76 8.14 0.42 -1.47
CA GLU A 76 8.21 -0.18 -0.14
C GLU A 76 6.80 -0.42 0.38
N ILE A 77 6.56 -1.66 0.80
CA ILE A 77 5.39 -2.00 1.59
C ILE A 77 5.72 -1.69 3.04
N THR A 78 5.10 -0.63 3.54
CA THR A 78 5.31 -0.14 4.91
C THR A 78 4.29 -0.68 5.90
N ARG A 79 3.14 -1.16 5.40
CA ARG A 79 2.06 -1.71 6.22
C ARG A 79 1.20 -2.67 5.41
N VAL A 80 0.79 -3.76 6.05
CA VAL A 80 -0.35 -4.58 5.63
C VAL A 80 -1.36 -4.61 6.78
N ALA A 81 -2.65 -4.76 6.47
CA ALA A 81 -3.69 -4.97 7.45
C ALA A 81 -4.74 -5.93 6.90
N VAL A 82 -5.42 -6.62 7.81
CA VAL A 82 -6.67 -7.34 7.53
C VAL A 82 -7.81 -6.37 7.82
N ASP A 83 -8.69 -6.17 6.85
CA ASP A 83 -9.79 -5.20 6.93
C ASP A 83 -10.91 -5.64 7.90
N HIS A 84 -11.28 -6.92 7.83
CA HIS A 84 -12.32 -7.50 8.66
C HIS A 84 -11.92 -8.89 9.17
N VAL A 85 -12.02 -9.09 10.48
CA VAL A 85 -11.89 -10.40 11.13
C VAL A 85 -13.26 -10.79 11.66
N PRO A 86 -13.88 -11.89 11.17
CA PRO A 86 -15.20 -12.30 11.60
C PRO A 86 -15.18 -12.85 13.04
N ALA A 87 -16.34 -12.85 13.70
CA ALA A 87 -16.47 -13.41 15.03
C ALA A 87 -16.04 -14.89 15.08
N GLY A 88 -15.31 -15.26 16.13
CA GLY A 88 -14.77 -16.61 16.31
C GLY A 88 -13.40 -16.85 15.66
N ILE A 89 -12.82 -15.84 14.99
CA ILE A 89 -11.45 -15.86 14.49
C ILE A 89 -10.61 -14.83 15.25
N GLU A 90 -9.36 -15.18 15.54
CA GLU A 90 -8.36 -14.29 16.13
C GLU A 90 -7.18 -14.15 15.16
N LEU A 91 -6.79 -12.90 14.86
CA LEU A 91 -5.57 -12.62 14.10
C LEU A 91 -4.38 -12.60 15.07
N LEU A 92 -3.54 -13.64 15.01
CA LEU A 92 -2.41 -13.79 15.93
C LEU A 92 -1.21 -12.90 15.58
N GLY A 93 -1.08 -12.47 14.32
CA GLY A 93 -0.01 -11.57 13.90
C GLY A 93 0.28 -11.63 12.40
N PHE A 94 1.34 -10.91 12.01
CA PHE A 94 1.86 -10.87 10.65
C PHE A 94 3.31 -11.36 10.62
N GLY A 95 3.66 -12.06 9.55
CA GLY A 95 5.04 -12.43 9.23
C GLY A 95 5.35 -12.10 7.78
N ALA A 96 6.63 -11.84 7.50
CA ALA A 96 7.17 -11.72 6.15
C ALA A 96 8.36 -12.67 6.06
N TYR A 97 8.31 -13.59 5.11
CA TYR A 97 9.26 -14.69 4.97
C TYR A 97 9.81 -14.72 3.55
N ASP A 98 11.01 -15.27 3.38
CA ASP A 98 11.58 -15.51 2.06
C ASP A 98 10.84 -16.65 1.37
N LEU A 99 10.62 -16.54 0.06
CA LEU A 99 9.85 -17.54 -0.71
C LEU A 99 10.60 -18.87 -0.80
N ASP A 100 11.93 -18.83 -0.84
CA ASP A 100 12.78 -20.02 -0.90
C ASP A 100 12.75 -20.77 0.44
N ASP A 101 12.73 -20.03 1.55
CA ASP A 101 12.62 -20.58 2.92
C ASP A 101 11.25 -21.24 3.18
N THR A 102 10.21 -20.82 2.45
CA THR A 102 8.86 -21.39 2.57
C THR A 102 8.54 -22.45 1.52
N GLU A 103 9.52 -22.82 0.68
CA GLU A 103 9.36 -23.78 -0.43
C GLU A 103 8.20 -23.43 -1.38
N GLY A 104 7.98 -22.13 -1.60
CA GLY A 104 6.86 -21.59 -2.38
C GLY A 104 5.84 -20.83 -1.52
N LEU A 105 4.63 -20.62 -2.04
CA LEU A 105 3.61 -19.78 -1.41
C LEU A 105 2.50 -20.62 -0.76
N PRO A 106 2.54 -20.86 0.56
CA PRO A 106 1.51 -21.65 1.24
C PRO A 106 0.23 -20.82 1.40
N LEU A 107 -0.69 -20.95 0.43
CA LEU A 107 -1.92 -20.15 0.34
C LEU A 107 -2.76 -20.20 1.63
N LEU A 108 -3.05 -21.40 2.14
CA LEU A 108 -3.70 -21.61 3.43
C LEU A 108 -3.18 -22.93 4.00
N THR A 109 -2.56 -22.89 5.18
CA THR A 109 -2.00 -24.09 5.78
C THR A 109 -2.10 -24.10 7.30
N LYS A 110 -2.32 -25.28 7.88
CA LYS A 110 -2.47 -25.46 9.32
C LYS A 110 -1.10 -25.51 10.00
N LYS A 111 -0.95 -24.87 11.16
CA LYS A 111 0.28 -25.00 11.97
C LYS A 111 0.59 -26.47 12.24
N ASN A 112 1.85 -26.85 12.05
CA ASN A 112 2.36 -28.22 12.16
C ASN A 112 1.74 -29.21 11.17
N GLY A 113 1.16 -28.73 10.06
CA GLY A 113 0.71 -29.59 8.96
C GLY A 113 1.89 -30.25 8.22
N ALA A 114 1.65 -31.39 7.56
CA ALA A 114 2.69 -32.21 6.94
C ALA A 114 3.57 -31.47 5.90
N HIS A 115 3.02 -30.45 5.24
CA HIS A 115 3.70 -29.62 4.24
C HIS A 115 3.74 -28.14 4.63
N THR A 116 3.62 -27.86 5.94
CA THR A 116 3.67 -26.48 6.44
C THR A 116 5.08 -26.13 6.86
N PRO A 117 5.66 -25.03 6.34
CA PRO A 117 6.91 -24.50 6.87
C PRO A 117 6.80 -24.22 8.38
N ASP A 118 7.89 -24.44 9.10
CA ASP A 118 7.97 -24.08 10.52
C ASP A 118 8.26 -22.58 10.67
N PHE A 119 7.24 -21.76 10.45
CA PHE A 119 7.33 -20.28 10.45
C PHE A 119 7.89 -19.68 11.74
N GLU A 120 7.85 -20.40 12.86
CA GLU A 120 8.42 -19.96 14.14
C GLU A 120 9.95 -20.05 14.16
N LYS A 121 10.52 -20.88 13.27
CA LYS A 121 11.97 -21.02 13.08
C LYS A 121 12.51 -20.20 11.91
N LEU A 122 11.63 -19.77 11.00
CA LEU A 122 12.03 -18.94 9.87
C LEU A 122 12.34 -17.50 10.30
N ARG A 123 13.24 -16.86 9.55
CA ARG A 123 13.54 -15.46 9.77
C ARG A 123 12.35 -14.60 9.37
N ASN A 124 11.77 -13.91 10.35
CA ASN A 124 10.69 -12.95 10.11
C ASN A 124 11.24 -11.57 9.76
N TYR A 125 10.91 -11.08 8.56
CA TYR A 125 11.30 -9.77 8.02
C TYR A 125 10.27 -8.66 8.25
N ALA A 126 9.13 -8.94 8.89
CA ALA A 126 8.01 -8.00 9.04
C ALA A 126 8.32 -6.74 9.87
N THR A 127 9.46 -6.68 10.55
CA THR A 127 9.86 -5.54 11.39
C THR A 127 10.43 -4.36 10.58
N LYS A 128 10.59 -4.50 9.27
CA LYS A 128 11.13 -3.47 8.36
C LYS A 128 10.25 -3.35 7.12
N PRO A 129 10.26 -2.17 6.46
CA PRO A 129 9.63 -2.05 5.15
C PRO A 129 10.15 -3.11 4.19
N VAL A 130 9.25 -3.75 3.46
CA VAL A 130 9.60 -4.76 2.46
C VAL A 130 9.71 -4.07 1.11
N LYS A 131 10.90 -4.14 0.50
CA LYS A 131 11.15 -3.54 -0.81
C LYS A 131 10.68 -4.48 -1.93
N VAL A 132 9.78 -3.99 -2.78
CA VAL A 132 9.36 -4.67 -4.00
C VAL A 132 10.09 -4.01 -5.18
N LYS A 133 10.89 -4.79 -5.88
CA LYS A 133 11.66 -4.30 -7.05
C LYS A 133 10.71 -3.97 -8.21
N VAL A 134 11.23 -3.28 -9.22
CA VAL A 134 10.50 -3.11 -10.49
C VAL A 134 10.35 -4.49 -11.12
N ALA A 135 9.18 -4.80 -11.66
CA ALA A 135 8.99 -6.04 -12.43
C ALA A 135 9.89 -6.02 -13.67
N GLU A 136 10.51 -7.16 -13.98
CA GLU A 136 11.32 -7.34 -15.21
C GLU A 136 10.44 -7.55 -16.43
#